data_AF-A0A1E3VQR2-F1
#
_entry.id   AF-A0A1E3VQR2-F1
#
_cell.length_a   1.000
_cell.length_b   1.000
_cell.length_c   1.000
_cell.angle_alpha   90.00
_cell.angle_beta   90.00
_cell.angle_gamma   90.00
#
_symmetry.space_group_name_H-M   'P 1'
#
loop_
_entity.id
_entity.type
_entity.pdbx_description
1 polymer ?
#
loop_
_entity_poly.entity_id
_entity_poly.type
_entity_poly.pdbx_seq_one_letter_code
_entity_poly.pdbx_strand_id
1 'polypeptide(L)'
;MPKPANSTLAKREETCEKRGIATERELSMNQATAHTSETAPVALFVYNRADHAQATLNALRGNALASETDLYVFSDGPKTDADRAGVDAVRTLLGGIEGFRSVTVKARPENIGLAQSIIGGVTEIVERHGRVIVIEDDLVTIGPR
;
A
#
# COMPACT_ATOMS: atom_id res chain seq x y z
N MET A 1 -54.33 -14.78 -55.68
CA MET A 1 -54.60 -13.95 -56.87
C MET A 1 -54.51 -12.49 -56.49
N PRO A 2 -53.89 -11.64 -57.33
CA PRO A 2 -53.18 -10.46 -56.89
C PRO A 2 -53.99 -9.17 -57.09
N LYS A 3 -53.63 -8.10 -56.37
CA LYS A 3 -53.42 -6.81 -57.03
C LYS A 3 -52.27 -6.03 -56.39
N PRO A 4 -51.35 -5.49 -57.21
CA PRO A 4 -50.15 -4.76 -56.82
C PRO A 4 -50.38 -3.24 -56.85
N ALA A 5 -49.36 -2.50 -56.38
CA ALA A 5 -48.91 -1.14 -56.80
C ALA A 5 -48.33 -0.46 -55.55
N ASN A 6 -47.03 -0.32 -55.35
CA ASN A 6 -45.98 0.28 -56.18
C ASN A 6 -46.26 1.76 -56.52
N SER A 7 -45.69 2.67 -55.73
CA SER A 7 -44.87 3.78 -56.24
C SER A 7 -44.13 4.42 -55.04
N THR A 8 -42.80 4.40 -54.94
CA THR A 8 -41.77 5.09 -55.74
C THR A 8 -41.20 6.27 -54.93
N LEU A 9 -39.91 6.13 -54.60
CA LEU A 9 -38.89 7.15 -54.42
C LEU A 9 -38.87 8.01 -53.15
N ALA A 10 -37.93 7.60 -52.29
CA ALA A 10 -36.65 8.29 -52.07
C ALA A 10 -36.53 9.30 -50.93
N LYS A 11 -35.33 9.20 -50.34
CA LYS A 11 -34.52 10.21 -49.64
C LYS A 11 -34.59 10.25 -48.10
N ARG A 12 -33.41 9.92 -47.56
CA ARG A 12 -32.61 10.66 -46.57
C ARG A 12 -32.93 10.46 -45.08
N GLU A 13 -31.87 9.98 -44.43
CA GLU A 13 -31.26 10.48 -43.19
C GLU A 13 -32.02 10.34 -41.86
N GLU A 14 -31.20 10.15 -40.82
CA GLU A 14 -31.46 10.21 -39.38
C GLU A 14 -31.91 8.95 -38.59
N THR A 15 -30.89 8.37 -37.94
CA THR A 15 -30.74 8.14 -36.49
C THR A 15 -31.88 7.47 -35.69
N CYS A 16 -31.55 6.37 -35.01
CA CYS A 16 -31.69 6.24 -33.54
C CYS A 16 -31.08 4.91 -33.10
N GLU A 17 -29.89 4.99 -32.52
CA GLU A 17 -29.14 3.91 -31.91
C GLU A 17 -29.86 3.41 -30.65
N LYS A 18 -30.46 2.23 -30.73
CA LYS A 18 -30.92 1.48 -29.55
C LYS A 18 -30.61 0.00 -29.74
N ARG A 19 -29.63 -0.49 -28.99
CA ARG A 19 -29.77 -1.63 -28.08
C ARG A 19 -28.40 -1.95 -27.48
N GLY A 20 -28.19 -1.44 -26.28
CA GLY A 20 -27.11 -1.87 -25.40
C GLY A 20 -27.31 -3.34 -25.04
N ILE A 21 -26.35 -4.15 -25.47
CA ILE A 21 -26.01 -5.44 -24.87
C ILE A 21 -24.53 -5.32 -24.52
N ALA A 22 -24.27 -4.86 -23.29
CA ALA A 22 -22.96 -5.03 -22.68
C ALA A 22 -22.66 -6.52 -22.66
N THR A 23 -21.63 -6.93 -23.39
CA THR A 23 -21.23 -8.33 -23.51
C THR A 23 -20.68 -8.82 -22.17
N GLU A 24 -20.84 -10.11 -21.87
CA GLU A 24 -20.39 -10.78 -20.62
C GLU A 24 -18.89 -10.61 -20.30
N ARG A 25 -18.12 -9.97 -21.20
CA ARG A 25 -16.75 -9.51 -20.95
C ARG A 25 -16.65 -8.29 -20.05
N GLU A 26 -17.69 -7.45 -19.95
CA GLU A 26 -17.71 -6.28 -19.06
C GLU A 26 -18.11 -6.61 -17.61
N LEU A 27 -18.67 -7.79 -17.36
CA LEU A 27 -19.06 -8.25 -16.01
C LEU A 27 -17.97 -9.04 -15.27
N SER A 28 -16.81 -9.28 -15.90
CA SER A 28 -15.69 -9.99 -15.29
C SER A 28 -14.54 -9.09 -14.80
N MET A 29 -14.63 -7.77 -14.93
CA MET A 29 -13.50 -6.87 -14.61
C MET A 29 -13.65 -6.09 -13.30
N ASN A 30 -14.57 -6.49 -12.41
CA ASN A 30 -14.88 -5.70 -11.22
C ASN A 30 -14.32 -6.23 -9.89
N GLN A 31 -13.21 -6.99 -9.89
CA GLN A 31 -12.53 -7.37 -8.65
C GLN A 31 -11.00 -7.43 -8.80
N ALA A 32 -10.37 -6.27 -9.02
CA ALA A 32 -8.97 -6.02 -8.64
C ALA A 32 -8.63 -4.52 -8.77
N THR A 33 -9.46 -3.62 -8.22
CA THR A 33 -8.99 -2.25 -8.01
C THR A 33 -8.06 -2.28 -6.79
N ALA A 34 -6.76 -2.41 -7.04
CA ALA A 34 -5.77 -2.07 -6.03
C ALA A 34 -6.08 -0.64 -5.55
N HIS A 35 -6.44 -0.48 -4.27
CA HIS A 35 -6.55 0.84 -3.68
C HIS A 35 -5.15 1.47 -3.69
N THR A 36 -4.84 2.25 -4.72
CA THR A 36 -3.62 3.05 -4.74
C THR A 36 -3.86 4.25 -3.82
N SER A 37 -3.41 4.17 -2.57
CA SER A 37 -3.29 5.38 -1.73
C SER A 37 -2.39 6.36 -2.47
N GLU A 38 -2.74 7.66 -2.46
CA GLU A 38 -2.02 8.68 -3.26
C GLU A 38 -0.56 8.86 -2.81
N THR A 39 -0.27 8.57 -1.54
CA THR A 39 1.07 8.52 -0.95
C THR A 39 1.74 7.17 -1.16
N ALA A 40 3.07 7.14 -1.31
CA ALA A 40 3.80 5.88 -1.20
C ALA A 40 3.83 5.40 0.27
N PRO A 41 3.56 4.12 0.55
CA PRO A 41 3.70 3.58 1.91
C PRO A 41 5.16 3.65 2.38
N VAL A 42 5.36 3.75 3.69
CA VAL A 42 6.69 3.67 4.32
C VAL A 42 6.87 2.27 4.90
N ALA A 43 7.98 1.62 4.54
CA ALA A 43 8.45 0.40 5.18
C ALA A 43 9.62 0.75 6.11
N LEU A 44 9.38 0.66 7.41
CA LEU A 44 10.36 0.89 8.47
C LEU A 44 10.91 -0.44 8.98
N PHE A 45 12.23 -0.60 8.95
CA PHE A 45 12.93 -1.78 9.47
C PHE A 45 13.58 -1.45 10.81
N VAL A 46 13.18 -2.18 11.87
CA VAL A 46 13.66 -1.95 13.24
C VAL A 46 14.19 -3.23 13.86
N TYR A 47 15.13 -3.11 14.81
CA TYR A 47 15.65 -4.28 15.52
C TYR A 47 15.64 -4.15 17.05
N ASN A 48 16.75 -3.72 17.67
CA ASN A 48 16.95 -3.76 19.12
C ASN A 48 17.35 -2.39 19.72
N ARG A 49 17.23 -1.30 18.95
CA ARG A 49 17.60 0.06 19.34
C ARG A 49 16.35 0.94 19.59
N ALA A 50 15.73 0.80 20.77
CA ALA A 50 14.47 1.49 21.08
C ALA A 50 14.54 3.03 20.95
N ASP A 51 15.61 3.66 21.44
CA ASP A 51 15.76 5.12 21.38
C ASP A 51 15.87 5.63 19.93
N HIS A 52 16.62 4.91 19.09
CA HIS A 52 16.77 5.21 17.67
C HIS A 52 15.42 5.05 16.95
N ALA A 53 14.75 3.91 17.14
CA ALA A 53 13.44 3.65 16.58
C ALA A 53 12.41 4.72 16.99
N GLN A 54 12.43 5.16 18.25
CA GLN A 54 11.56 6.21 18.76
C GLN A 54 11.85 7.55 18.06
N ALA A 55 13.12 7.91 17.88
CA ALA A 55 13.51 9.13 17.18
C ALA A 55 13.07 9.12 15.71
N THR A 56 13.29 8.01 15.01
CA THR A 56 12.82 7.82 13.62
C THR A 56 11.30 7.91 13.51
N LEU A 57 10.55 7.23 14.38
CA LEU A 57 9.09 7.29 14.38
C LEU A 57 8.56 8.70 14.64
N ASN A 58 9.19 9.44 15.56
CA ASN A 58 8.82 10.83 15.84
C ASN A 58 9.09 11.74 14.64
N ALA A 59 10.24 11.56 13.99
CA ALA A 59 10.59 12.33 12.79
C ALA A 59 9.63 12.03 11.63
N LEU A 60 9.32 10.75 11.39
CA LEU A 60 8.36 10.34 10.36
C LEU A 60 6.96 10.91 10.64
N ARG A 61 6.49 10.86 11.90
CA ARG A 61 5.19 11.41 12.31
C ARG A 61 5.09 12.92 12.07
N GLY A 62 6.22 13.63 12.16
CA GLY A 62 6.29 15.07 11.94
C GLY A 62 6.22 15.49 10.46
N ASN A 63 6.27 14.56 9.50
CA ASN A 63 6.28 14.89 8.08
C ASN A 63 4.89 15.29 7.57
N ALA A 64 4.84 16.19 6.58
CA ALA A 64 3.60 16.83 6.11
C ALA A 64 2.47 15.85 5.71
N LEU A 65 2.83 14.69 5.15
CA LEU A 65 1.88 13.69 4.68
C LEU A 65 1.81 12.44 5.59
N ALA A 66 2.32 12.53 6.83
CA ALA A 66 2.37 11.38 7.75
C ALA A 66 0.98 10.79 7.98
N SER A 67 -0.01 11.63 8.32
CA SER A 67 -1.40 11.22 8.57
C SER A 67 -2.12 10.60 7.36
N GLU A 68 -1.55 10.77 6.16
CA GLU A 68 -2.04 10.23 4.90
C GLU A 68 -1.21 9.05 4.41
N THR A 69 -0.13 8.68 5.10
CA THR A 69 0.79 7.63 4.67
C THR A 69 0.55 6.35 5.47
N ASP A 70 0.51 5.21 4.79
CA ASP A 70 0.50 3.89 5.44
C ASP A 70 1.91 3.53 5.93
N LEU A 71 2.03 3.16 7.20
CA LEU A 71 3.29 2.73 7.81
C LEU A 71 3.27 1.21 8.02
N TYR A 72 4.27 0.55 7.45
CA TYR A 72 4.57 -0.87 7.70
C TYR A 72 5.86 -0.95 8.51
N VAL A 73 5.80 -1.58 9.69
CA VAL A 73 6.99 -1.77 10.53
C VAL A 73 7.37 -3.24 10.56
N PHE A 74 8.57 -3.55 10.07
CA PHE A 74 9.13 -4.89 10.11
C PHE A 74 10.08 -4.98 11.31
N SER A 75 9.77 -5.89 12.24
CA SER A 75 10.55 -6.12 13.46
C SER A 75 10.95 -7.58 13.55
N ASP A 76 12.24 -7.84 13.38
CA ASP A 76 12.77 -9.20 13.53
C ASP A 76 12.82 -9.63 15.01
N GLY A 77 12.91 -10.94 15.24
CA GLY A 77 13.13 -11.50 16.57
C GLY A 77 14.58 -11.32 17.03
N PRO A 78 14.88 -11.57 18.32
CA PRO A 78 16.25 -11.50 18.81
C PRO A 78 17.14 -12.56 18.14
N LYS A 79 18.35 -12.15 17.71
CA LYS A 79 19.37 -13.06 17.20
C LYS A 79 20.07 -13.82 18.33
N THR A 80 20.19 -13.18 19.48
CA THR A 80 20.79 -13.73 20.70
C THR A 80 19.95 -13.38 21.91
N ASP A 81 20.13 -14.07 23.03
CA ASP A 81 19.42 -13.71 24.27
C ASP A 81 19.76 -12.31 24.78
N ALA A 82 20.96 -11.80 24.48
CA ALA A 82 21.35 -10.43 24.80
C ALA A 82 20.52 -9.39 24.04
N ASP A 83 20.01 -9.72 22.85
CA ASP A 83 19.18 -8.82 22.05
C ASP A 83 17.73 -8.76 22.54
N ARG A 84 17.28 -9.77 23.31
CA ARG A 84 15.88 -9.94 23.72
C ARG A 84 15.31 -8.70 24.37
N ALA A 85 16.00 -8.13 25.34
CA ALA A 85 15.55 -6.94 26.05
C ALA A 85 15.36 -5.73 25.11
N GLY A 86 16.29 -5.53 24.17
CA GLY A 86 16.20 -4.45 23.18
C GLY A 86 15.06 -4.65 22.19
N VAL A 87 14.88 -5.88 21.71
CA VAL A 87 13.77 -6.23 20.81
C VAL A 87 12.42 -6.07 21.51
N ASP A 88 12.29 -6.50 22.77
CA ASP A 88 11.06 -6.37 23.54
C ASP A 88 10.72 -4.89 23.83
N ALA A 89 11.73 -4.06 24.11
CA ALA A 89 11.56 -2.63 24.26
C ALA A 89 11.07 -1.97 22.96
N VAL A 90 11.66 -2.31 21.81
CA VAL A 90 11.18 -1.87 20.49
C VAL A 90 9.74 -2.33 20.27
N ARG A 91 9.40 -3.59 20.52
CA ARG A 91 8.02 -4.09 20.31
C ARG A 91 6.98 -3.42 21.19
N THR A 92 7.35 -3.09 22.43
CA THR A 92 6.49 -2.31 23.33
C THR A 92 6.21 -0.94 22.73
N LEU A 93 7.24 -0.26 22.20
CA LEU A 93 7.11 1.00 21.48
C LEU A 93 6.19 0.89 20.25
N LEU A 94 6.31 -0.20 19.47
CA LEU A 94 5.50 -0.40 18.25
C LEU A 94 4.00 -0.52 18.52
N GLY A 95 3.60 -0.93 19.74
CA GLY A 95 2.19 -1.10 20.11
C GLY A 95 1.40 0.20 20.27
N GLY A 96 2.08 1.36 20.36
CA GLY A 96 1.46 2.66 20.59
C GLY A 96 1.67 3.66 19.45
N ILE A 97 1.99 3.20 18.23
CA ILE A 97 2.24 4.11 17.11
C ILE A 97 0.92 4.69 16.60
N GLU A 98 0.86 6.02 16.61
CA GLU A 98 -0.23 6.81 16.04
C GLU A 98 0.31 7.90 15.10
N GLY A 99 -0.59 8.60 14.38
CA GLY A 99 -0.25 9.74 13.51
C GLY A 99 0.02 9.39 12.04
N PHE A 100 -0.31 8.16 11.64
CA PHE A 100 -0.24 7.67 10.25
C PHE A 100 -1.65 7.30 9.75
N ARG A 101 -1.84 7.15 8.44
CA ARG A 101 -3.13 6.71 7.87
C ARG A 101 -3.50 5.32 8.42
N SER A 102 -2.53 4.42 8.41
CA SER A 102 -2.62 3.10 9.03
C SER A 102 -1.24 2.67 9.52
N VAL A 103 -1.20 1.78 10.50
CA VAL A 103 0.03 1.17 11.01
C VAL A 103 -0.12 -0.34 10.98
N THR A 104 0.80 -1.03 10.31
CA THR A 104 0.86 -2.49 10.27
C THR A 104 2.20 -2.95 10.81
N VAL A 105 2.20 -3.68 11.93
CA VAL A 105 3.41 -4.25 12.52
C VAL A 105 3.56 -5.71 12.10
N LYS A 106 4.71 -6.04 11.51
CA LYS A 106 5.10 -7.38 11.07
C LYS A 106 6.28 -7.86 11.92
N ALA A 107 5.95 -8.44 13.07
CA ALA A 107 6.91 -9.01 13.99
C ALA A 107 7.21 -10.47 13.63
N ARG A 108 8.50 -10.84 13.57
CA ARG A 108 8.95 -12.23 13.37
C ARG A 108 9.47 -12.83 14.67
N PRO A 109 9.35 -14.15 14.90
CA PRO A 109 9.89 -14.78 16.11
C PRO A 109 11.42 -14.78 16.14
N GLU A 110 12.08 -14.80 14.98
CA GLU A 110 13.53 -14.95 14.82
C GLU A 110 14.12 -13.82 13.97
N ASN A 111 15.43 -13.61 14.10
CA ASN A 111 16.19 -12.69 13.24
C ASN A 111 16.58 -13.39 11.94
N ILE A 112 16.09 -12.90 10.80
CA ILE A 112 16.44 -13.45 9.48
C ILE A 112 17.57 -12.66 8.79
N GLY A 113 18.09 -11.64 9.46
CA GLY A 113 19.11 -10.73 8.93
C GLY A 113 18.50 -9.59 8.12
N LEU A 114 19.11 -8.41 8.24
CA LEU A 114 18.63 -7.16 7.64
C LEU A 114 18.37 -7.28 6.13
N ALA A 115 19.31 -7.85 5.37
CA ALA A 115 19.17 -7.99 3.92
C ALA A 115 17.94 -8.81 3.52
N GLN A 116 17.72 -9.96 4.18
CA GLN A 116 16.55 -10.80 3.90
C GLN A 116 15.26 -10.13 4.37
N SER A 117 15.30 -9.42 5.50
CA SER A 117 14.18 -8.64 6.00
C SER A 117 13.76 -7.54 5.03
N ILE A 118 14.72 -6.76 4.52
CA ILE A 118 14.50 -5.70 3.52
C ILE A 118 13.95 -6.28 2.24
N ILE A 119 14.58 -7.31 1.66
CA ILE A 119 14.11 -7.92 0.40
C ILE A 119 12.67 -8.39 0.55
N GLY A 120 12.37 -9.19 1.59
CA GLY A 120 11.03 -9.71 1.79
C GLY A 120 9.99 -8.62 2.07
N GLY A 121 10.32 -7.64 2.90
CA GLY A 121 9.42 -6.53 3.22
C GLY A 121 9.16 -5.63 2.02
N VAL A 122 10.20 -5.21 1.31
CA VAL A 122 10.09 -4.38 0.11
C VAL A 122 9.30 -5.10 -0.99
N THR A 123 9.60 -6.38 -1.26
CA THR A 123 8.85 -7.18 -2.23
C THR A 123 7.37 -7.20 -1.88
N GLU A 124 7.01 -7.49 -0.63
CA GLU A 124 5.61 -7.54 -0.21
C GLU A 124 4.88 -6.20 -0.44
N ILE A 125 5.51 -5.08 -0.07
CA ILE A 125 4.89 -3.76 -0.22
C ILE A 125 4.80 -3.35 -1.68
N VAL A 126 5.81 -3.62 -2.50
CA VAL A 126 5.82 -3.29 -3.93
C VAL A 126 4.80 -4.15 -4.69
N GLU A 127 4.68 -5.44 -4.39
CA GLU A 127 3.64 -6.30 -4.99
C GLU A 127 2.22 -5.79 -4.70
N ARG A 128 2.01 -5.21 -3.52
CA ARG A 128 0.71 -4.69 -3.08
C ARG A 128 0.41 -3.28 -3.61
N HIS A 129 1.39 -2.38 -3.56
CA HIS A 129 1.19 -0.93 -3.74
C HIS A 129 1.91 -0.36 -4.98
N GLY A 130 2.77 -1.14 -5.63
CA GLY A 130 3.60 -0.72 -6.76
C GLY A 130 4.75 0.22 -6.43
N ARG A 131 4.87 0.69 -5.17
CA ARG A 131 5.88 1.64 -4.70
C ARG A 131 6.06 1.56 -3.18
N VAL A 132 7.21 2.01 -2.68
CA VAL A 132 7.53 2.06 -1.25
C VAL A 132 8.63 3.09 -0.98
N ILE A 133 8.61 3.69 0.21
CA ILE A 133 9.75 4.42 0.80
C ILE A 133 10.35 3.51 1.89
N VAL A 134 11.64 3.23 1.80
CA VAL A 134 12.34 2.35 2.74
C VAL A 134 13.12 3.17 3.75
N ILE A 135 12.92 2.91 5.04
CA ILE A 135 13.55 3.62 6.15
C ILE A 135 14.09 2.59 7.17
N GLU A 136 15.24 2.88 7.76
CA GLU A 136 15.83 2.14 8.88
C GLU A 136 15.67 2.91 10.20
N ASP A 137 15.82 2.20 11.32
CA ASP A 137 15.63 2.75 12.66
C ASP A 137 16.66 3.80 13.10
N ASP A 138 17.71 4.07 12.33
CA ASP A 138 18.73 5.08 12.63
C ASP A 138 18.70 6.32 11.73
N LEU A 139 17.60 6.52 10.99
CA LEU A 139 17.39 7.70 10.16
C LEU A 139 16.41 8.68 10.81
N VAL A 140 16.77 9.96 10.81
CA VAL A 140 15.91 11.08 11.23
C VAL A 140 15.58 11.92 10.00
N THR A 141 14.30 11.95 9.62
CA THR A 141 13.82 12.76 8.50
C THR A 141 13.56 14.20 8.91
N ILE A 142 13.62 15.12 7.94
CA ILE A 142 13.26 16.52 8.15
C ILE A 142 11.78 16.76 7.82
N GLY A 143 11.05 17.31 8.79
CA GLY A 143 9.66 17.75 8.61
C GLY A 143 9.56 19.15 7.97
N PRO A 144 8.33 19.65 7.71
CA PRO A 144 8.12 21.00 7.23
C PRO A 144 8.72 22.03 8.21
N ARG A 145 9.27 23.12 7.66
CA ARG A 145 9.74 24.29 8.42
C ARG A 145 8.59 25.23 8.72
#